data_AF-A0A947ZBH0-F1
#
_entry.id   AF-A0A947ZBH0-F1
#
_cell.length_a   1.000
_cell.length_b   1.000
_cell.length_c   1.000
_cell.angle_alpha   90.00
_cell.angle_beta   90.00
_cell.angle_gamma   90.00
#
_symmetry.space_group_name_H-M   'P 1'
#
loop_
_entity.id
_entity.type
_entity.pdbx_description
1 polymer ?
#
loop_
_entity_poly.entity_id
_entity_poly.type
_entity_poly.pdbx_seq_one_letter_code
_entity_poly.pdbx_strand_id
1 'polypeptide(L)'
;MSNRELQRRRTMGYFIKACKEILEEEGAAKLSARRVAERAGYSYATIYTYFKDMSSLLAYCIHDYLEESADAGAVSGVAPGTLEYILRSVEAYVRYYLANPMKFSVVFTMEHAGKGTITIPEELAEAFSRPPRVAMMQLEALSAYLLPRGYSPEEVNMTADICASYLHGKLSFYLHRDYGDGPEALVSTIHAAYRSILRVDHEVTHEATR
;
A
#
# COMPACT_ATOMS: atom_id res chain seq x y z
N MET A 1 -26.62 -8.55 11.90
CA MET A 1 -26.27 -9.32 10.68
C MET A 1 -27.08 -10.60 10.65
N SER A 2 -27.70 -10.90 9.52
CA SER A 2 -28.48 -12.14 9.32
C SER A 2 -27.55 -13.36 9.15
N ASN A 3 -28.07 -14.57 9.38
CA ASN A 3 -27.31 -15.80 9.14
C ASN A 3 -26.84 -15.92 7.68
N ARG A 4 -27.65 -15.42 6.73
CA ARG A 4 -27.33 -15.39 5.30
C ARG A 4 -26.18 -14.44 4.97
N GLU A 5 -26.11 -13.27 5.61
CA GLU A 5 -24.98 -12.33 5.47
C GLU A 5 -23.69 -12.93 6.02
N LEU A 6 -23.76 -13.59 7.18
CA LEU A 6 -22.62 -14.28 7.79
C LEU A 6 -22.10 -15.39 6.88
N GLN A 7 -23.00 -16.21 6.34
CA GLN A 7 -22.63 -17.25 5.37
C GLN A 7 -22.00 -16.65 4.11
N ARG A 8 -22.58 -15.56 3.57
CA ARG A 8 -22.03 -14.87 2.40
C ARG A 8 -20.60 -14.39 2.66
N ARG A 9 -20.36 -13.70 3.78
CA ARG A 9 -19.02 -13.21 4.16
C ARG A 9 -18.01 -14.34 4.36
N ARG A 10 -18.42 -15.46 4.98
CA ARG A 10 -17.55 -16.63 5.15
C ARG A 10 -17.13 -17.21 3.80
N THR A 11 -18.08 -17.41 2.87
CA THR A 11 -17.79 -17.95 1.55
C THR A 11 -16.89 -17.00 0.74
N MET A 12 -17.14 -15.69 0.78
CA MET A 12 -16.23 -14.70 0.19
C MET A 12 -14.82 -14.83 0.75
N GLY A 13 -14.70 -14.99 2.07
CA GLY A 13 -13.42 -15.17 2.75
C GLY A 13 -12.61 -16.35 2.21
N TYR A 14 -13.26 -17.47 1.86
CA TYR A 14 -12.56 -18.61 1.24
C TYR A 14 -12.00 -18.27 -0.14
N PHE A 15 -12.76 -17.57 -0.97
CA PHE A 15 -12.27 -17.14 -2.30
C PHE A 15 -11.15 -16.10 -2.19
N ILE A 16 -11.27 -15.13 -1.28
CA ILE A 16 -10.22 -14.13 -1.03
C ILE A 16 -8.95 -14.81 -0.55
N LYS A 17 -9.05 -15.74 0.41
CA LYS A 17 -7.91 -16.51 0.90
C LYS A 17 -7.25 -17.32 -0.22
N ALA A 18 -8.03 -18.07 -1.00
CA ALA A 18 -7.52 -18.85 -2.12
C ALA A 18 -6.84 -17.99 -3.19
N CYS A 19 -7.36 -16.78 -3.44
CA CYS A 19 -6.75 -15.81 -4.34
C CYS A 19 -5.38 -15.35 -3.83
N LYS A 20 -5.28 -14.97 -2.54
CA LYS A 20 -4.02 -14.59 -1.90
C LYS A 20 -3.00 -15.72 -1.94
N GLU A 21 -3.40 -16.94 -1.57
CA GLU A 21 -2.55 -18.14 -1.62
C GLU A 21 -1.99 -18.39 -3.02
N ILE A 22 -2.82 -18.31 -4.07
CA ILE A 22 -2.35 -18.45 -5.46
C ILE A 22 -1.33 -17.37 -5.82
N LEU A 23 -1.62 -16.11 -5.47
CA LEU A 23 -0.73 -15.00 -5.75
C LEU A 23 0.63 -15.23 -5.07
N GLU A 24 0.62 -15.53 -3.77
CA GLU A 24 1.84 -15.65 -2.95
C GLU A 24 2.66 -16.91 -3.28
N GLU A 25 2.01 -18.05 -3.54
CA GLU A 25 2.69 -19.33 -3.80
C GLU A 25 3.09 -19.50 -5.27
N GLU A 26 2.29 -18.99 -6.21
CA GLU A 26 2.39 -19.35 -7.62
C GLU A 26 2.50 -18.16 -8.57
N GLY A 27 2.29 -16.95 -8.06
CA GLY A 27 2.38 -15.71 -8.81
C GLY A 27 1.15 -15.38 -9.65
N ALA A 28 1.10 -14.12 -10.11
CA ALA A 28 -0.03 -13.57 -10.87
C ALA A 28 -0.34 -14.31 -12.18
N ALA A 29 0.68 -14.83 -12.88
CA ALA A 29 0.50 -15.56 -14.15
C ALA A 29 -0.36 -16.84 -14.00
N LYS A 30 -0.45 -17.34 -12.78
CA LYS A 30 -1.16 -18.56 -12.41
C LYS A 30 -2.55 -18.29 -11.86
N LEU A 31 -2.95 -17.03 -11.71
CA LEU A 31 -4.26 -16.64 -11.19
C LEU A 31 -5.37 -16.76 -12.25
N SER A 32 -6.44 -17.45 -11.90
CA SER A 32 -7.69 -17.44 -12.67
C SER A 32 -8.89 -17.79 -11.80
N ALA A 33 -10.09 -17.36 -12.20
CA ALA A 33 -11.34 -17.66 -11.47
C ALA A 33 -11.55 -19.17 -11.25
N ARG A 34 -11.19 -20.01 -12.23
CA ARG A 34 -11.26 -21.47 -12.11
C ARG A 34 -10.36 -22.00 -11.01
N ARG A 35 -9.10 -21.55 -10.97
CA ARG A 35 -8.14 -22.00 -9.97
C ARG A 35 -8.47 -21.50 -8.57
N VAL A 36 -8.93 -20.26 -8.47
CA VAL A 36 -9.44 -19.71 -7.20
C VAL A 36 -10.62 -20.53 -6.70
N ALA A 37 -11.58 -20.84 -7.57
CA ALA A 37 -12.74 -21.64 -7.18
C ALA A 37 -12.36 -23.06 -6.75
N GLU A 38 -11.52 -23.73 -7.54
CA GLU A 38 -10.98 -25.06 -7.23
C GLU A 38 -10.26 -25.07 -5.87
N ARG A 39 -9.36 -24.10 -5.61
CA ARG A 39 -8.63 -24.00 -4.34
C ARG A 39 -9.54 -23.62 -3.16
N ALA A 40 -10.56 -22.81 -3.39
CA ALA A 40 -11.57 -22.49 -2.37
C ALA A 40 -12.56 -23.64 -2.10
N GLY A 41 -12.53 -24.73 -2.89
CA GLY A 41 -13.43 -25.87 -2.74
C GLY A 41 -14.83 -25.65 -3.32
N TYR A 42 -14.97 -24.76 -4.29
CA TYR A 42 -16.25 -24.41 -4.93
C TYR A 42 -16.21 -24.59 -6.45
N SER A 43 -17.40 -24.64 -7.07
CA SER A 43 -17.51 -24.68 -8.53
C SER A 43 -17.11 -23.34 -9.15
N TYR A 44 -16.65 -23.37 -10.40
CA TYR A 44 -16.36 -22.15 -11.18
C TYR A 44 -17.55 -21.19 -11.24
N ALA A 45 -18.79 -21.69 -11.37
CA ALA A 45 -19.98 -20.83 -11.41
C ALA A 45 -20.23 -20.12 -10.06
N THR A 46 -19.84 -20.73 -8.94
CA THR A 46 -20.07 -20.19 -7.61
C THR A 46 -19.32 -18.88 -7.38
N ILE A 47 -18.12 -18.69 -7.93
CA ILE A 47 -17.35 -17.44 -7.71
C ILE A 47 -18.13 -16.20 -8.15
N TYR A 48 -18.83 -16.29 -9.29
CA TYR A 48 -19.58 -15.19 -9.89
C TYR A 48 -20.92 -14.90 -9.18
N THR A 49 -21.29 -15.72 -8.21
CA THR A 49 -22.40 -15.39 -7.29
C THR A 49 -21.96 -14.44 -6.18
N TYR A 50 -20.65 -14.32 -5.93
CA TYR A 50 -20.09 -13.48 -4.87
C TYR A 50 -19.34 -12.26 -5.40
N PHE A 51 -18.69 -12.38 -6.57
CA PHE A 51 -17.85 -11.37 -7.19
C PHE A 51 -18.30 -11.11 -8.63
N LYS A 52 -18.31 -9.86 -9.06
CA LYS A 52 -18.69 -9.49 -10.44
C LYS A 52 -17.71 -10.04 -11.46
N ASP A 53 -16.43 -9.92 -11.13
CA ASP A 53 -15.30 -10.36 -11.94
C ASP A 53 -14.07 -10.61 -11.05
N MET A 54 -12.99 -11.12 -11.64
CA MET A 54 -11.73 -11.34 -10.90
C MET A 54 -11.11 -10.05 -10.36
N SER A 55 -11.33 -8.90 -11.01
CA SER A 55 -10.80 -7.62 -10.52
C SER A 55 -11.51 -7.18 -9.23
N SER A 56 -12.81 -7.46 -9.10
CA SER A 56 -13.57 -7.21 -7.87
C SER A 56 -13.12 -8.09 -6.71
N LEU A 57 -12.67 -9.33 -6.97
CA LEU A 57 -12.03 -10.17 -5.98
C LEU A 57 -10.63 -9.64 -5.60
N LEU A 58 -9.86 -9.20 -6.59
CA LEU A 58 -8.53 -8.61 -6.38
C LEU A 58 -8.59 -7.33 -5.55
N ALA A 59 -9.65 -6.53 -5.68
CA ALA A 59 -9.85 -5.32 -4.86
C ALA A 59 -9.81 -5.64 -3.35
N TYR A 60 -10.42 -6.76 -2.92
CA TYR A 60 -10.33 -7.21 -1.53
C TYR A 60 -8.90 -7.61 -1.14
N CYS A 61 -8.16 -8.26 -2.04
CA CYS A 61 -6.77 -8.63 -1.78
C CYS A 61 -5.88 -7.39 -1.64
N ILE A 62 -6.04 -6.41 -2.53
CA ILE A 62 -5.32 -5.13 -2.51
C ILE A 62 -5.62 -4.36 -1.24
N HIS A 63 -6.90 -4.26 -0.86
CA HIS A 63 -7.31 -3.62 0.38
C HIS A 63 -6.60 -4.24 1.59
N ASP A 64 -6.65 -5.56 1.72
CA ASP A 64 -6.01 -6.24 2.84
C ASP A 64 -4.49 -6.05 2.84
N TYR A 65 -3.83 -6.10 1.68
CA TYR A 65 -2.38 -5.88 1.60
C TYR A 65 -1.98 -4.45 1.96
N LEU A 66 -2.82 -3.46 1.66
CA LEU A 66 -2.62 -2.08 2.08
C LEU A 66 -2.79 -1.93 3.59
N GLU A 67 -3.79 -2.60 4.18
CA GLU A 67 -3.98 -2.62 5.63
C GLU A 67 -2.82 -3.31 6.36
N GLU A 68 -2.34 -4.45 5.85
CA GLU A 68 -1.15 -5.12 6.35
C GLU A 68 0.10 -4.22 6.28
N SER A 69 0.26 -3.44 5.21
CA SER A 69 1.36 -2.48 5.07
C SER A 69 1.26 -1.31 6.06
N ALA A 70 0.04 -0.90 6.41
CA ALA A 70 -0.22 0.13 7.40
C ALA A 70 0.09 -0.36 8.82
N ASP A 71 -0.28 -1.61 9.14
CA ASP A 71 0.08 -2.25 10.41
C ASP A 71 1.59 -2.40 10.55
N ALA A 72 2.29 -2.79 9.48
CA ALA A 72 3.75 -2.87 9.49
C ALA A 72 4.40 -1.50 9.75
N GLY A 73 3.87 -0.43 9.14
CA GLY A 73 4.39 0.94 9.30
C GLY A 73 4.02 1.61 10.63
N ALA A 74 3.08 1.06 11.41
CA ALA A 74 2.63 1.62 12.68
C ALA A 74 3.60 1.28 13.83
N VAL A 75 4.77 1.90 13.83
CA VAL A 75 5.84 1.63 14.80
C VAL A 75 5.55 2.19 16.19
N SER A 76 5.90 1.43 17.24
CA SER A 76 5.68 1.81 18.64
C SER A 76 6.97 2.26 19.34
N GLY A 77 6.82 2.89 20.51
CA GLY A 77 7.94 3.31 21.36
C GLY A 77 8.65 4.59 20.88
N VAL A 78 8.12 5.28 19.87
CA VAL A 78 8.61 6.56 19.38
C VAL A 78 7.41 7.49 19.18
N ALA A 79 7.54 8.75 19.58
CA ALA A 79 6.48 9.73 19.41
C ALA A 79 6.19 9.96 17.91
N PRO A 80 4.93 9.87 17.47
CA PRO A 80 4.52 10.32 16.15
C PRO A 80 4.96 11.78 15.91
N GLY A 81 5.31 12.12 14.67
CA GLY A 81 5.78 13.48 14.34
C GLY A 81 7.25 13.75 14.66
N THR A 82 8.04 12.72 15.00
CA THR A 82 9.51 12.82 15.06
C THR A 82 10.14 12.28 13.78
N LEU A 83 11.33 12.77 13.45
CA LEU A 83 12.12 12.24 12.33
C LEU A 83 12.43 10.75 12.54
N GLU A 84 12.64 10.32 13.78
CA GLU A 84 12.85 8.91 14.10
C GLU A 84 11.61 8.07 13.75
N TYR A 85 10.41 8.51 14.15
CA TYR A 85 9.17 7.82 13.82
C TYR A 85 8.98 7.69 12.31
N ILE A 86 9.15 8.79 11.57
CA ILE A 86 9.01 8.80 10.10
C ILE A 86 9.95 7.78 9.46
N LEU A 87 11.23 7.77 9.86
CA LEU A 87 12.23 6.86 9.29
C LEU A 87 11.96 5.40 9.66
N ARG A 88 11.63 5.12 10.92
CA ARG A 88 11.29 3.74 11.35
C ARG A 88 10.00 3.24 10.68
N SER A 89 9.01 4.11 10.50
CA SER A 89 7.76 3.79 9.82
C SER A 89 8.00 3.44 8.36
N VAL A 90 8.76 4.25 7.62
CA VAL A 90 9.08 3.96 6.21
C VAL A 90 9.98 2.74 6.07
N GLU A 91 10.93 2.51 6.97
CA GLU A 91 11.74 1.29 6.98
C GLU A 91 10.87 0.04 7.15
N ALA A 92 9.96 0.05 8.12
CA ALA A 92 9.08 -1.09 8.35
C ALA A 92 8.17 -1.36 7.14
N TYR A 93 7.66 -0.30 6.51
CA TYR A 93 6.93 -0.39 5.24
C TYR A 93 7.77 -1.01 4.11
N VAL A 94 9.02 -0.56 3.93
CA VAL A 94 9.95 -1.12 2.94
C VAL A 94 10.21 -2.59 3.20
N ARG A 95 10.56 -2.94 4.45
CA ARG A 95 10.86 -4.32 4.84
C ARG A 95 9.66 -5.25 4.65
N TYR A 96 8.45 -4.78 4.90
CA TYR A 96 7.23 -5.54 4.60
C TYR A 96 7.15 -5.92 3.12
N TYR A 97 7.33 -4.96 2.19
CA TYR A 97 7.26 -5.27 0.76
C TYR A 97 8.48 -6.02 0.22
N LEU A 98 9.66 -5.87 0.83
CA LEU A 98 10.82 -6.71 0.53
C LEU A 98 10.57 -8.18 0.90
N ALA A 99 9.91 -8.44 2.03
CA ALA A 99 9.52 -9.78 2.43
C ALA A 99 8.33 -10.32 1.62
N ASN A 100 7.54 -9.43 1.01
CA ASN A 100 6.32 -9.77 0.29
C ASN A 100 6.28 -9.13 -1.12
N PRO A 101 7.23 -9.47 -2.01
CA PRO A 101 7.39 -8.80 -3.30
C PRO A 101 6.15 -8.95 -4.19
N MET A 102 5.45 -10.08 -4.10
CA MET A 102 4.23 -10.29 -4.86
C MET A 102 3.11 -9.31 -4.46
N LYS A 103 2.97 -9.01 -3.17
CA LYS A 103 1.98 -8.05 -2.67
C LYS A 103 2.24 -6.66 -3.22
N PHE A 104 3.52 -6.26 -3.31
CA PHE A 104 3.90 -4.99 -3.94
C PHE A 104 3.45 -4.96 -5.40
N SER A 105 3.72 -6.02 -6.17
CA SER A 105 3.35 -6.04 -7.59
C SER A 105 1.83 -6.04 -7.77
N VAL A 106 1.07 -6.76 -6.93
CA VAL A 106 -0.40 -6.76 -6.98
C VAL A 106 -0.96 -5.35 -6.72
N VAL A 107 -0.39 -4.60 -5.78
CA VAL A 107 -0.86 -3.27 -5.42
C VAL A 107 -0.45 -2.21 -6.46
N PHE A 108 0.78 -2.28 -6.98
CA PHE A 108 1.40 -1.16 -7.72
C PHE A 108 1.72 -1.43 -9.19
N THR A 109 1.82 -2.68 -9.63
CA THR A 109 2.35 -2.99 -10.98
C THR A 109 1.47 -3.91 -11.82
N MET A 110 0.50 -4.61 -11.23
CA MET A 110 -0.43 -5.44 -11.99
C MET A 110 -1.36 -4.54 -12.80
N GLU A 111 -1.08 -4.41 -14.10
CA GLU A 111 -2.07 -4.03 -15.08
C GLU A 111 -3.20 -5.07 -15.03
N HIS A 112 -4.32 -4.70 -14.43
CA HIS A 112 -5.44 -5.61 -14.15
C HIS A 112 -5.77 -6.47 -15.36
N ALA A 113 -5.94 -7.77 -15.12
CA ALA A 113 -6.22 -8.83 -16.08
C ALA A 113 -7.20 -8.42 -17.21
N GLY A 114 -6.65 -7.76 -18.24
CA GLY A 114 -7.38 -7.26 -19.41
C GLY A 114 -8.10 -5.93 -19.20
N LYS A 115 -7.42 -4.81 -19.53
CA LYS A 115 -8.00 -3.52 -19.95
C LYS A 115 -9.00 -2.87 -18.97
N GLY A 116 -8.52 -2.18 -17.94
CA GLY A 116 -9.31 -1.19 -17.22
C GLY A 116 -8.99 -1.04 -15.73
N THR A 117 -9.58 0.00 -15.14
CA THR A 117 -9.67 0.28 -13.70
C THR A 117 -10.14 -0.96 -12.94
N ILE A 118 -9.62 -1.20 -11.72
CA ILE A 118 -10.16 -2.23 -10.81
C ILE A 118 -11.67 -2.01 -10.65
N THR A 119 -12.47 -3.07 -10.81
CA THR A 119 -13.87 -3.04 -10.37
C THR A 119 -13.88 -2.99 -8.85
N ILE A 120 -14.07 -1.81 -8.26
CA ILE A 120 -14.20 -1.66 -6.80
C ILE A 120 -15.59 -2.16 -6.37
N PRO A 121 -15.69 -3.18 -5.49
CA PRO A 121 -16.94 -3.59 -4.87
C PRO A 121 -17.57 -2.44 -4.09
N GLU A 122 -18.90 -2.37 -4.03
CA GLU A 122 -19.62 -1.33 -3.29
C GLU A 122 -19.19 -1.29 -1.81
N GLU A 123 -18.92 -2.47 -1.22
CA GLU A 123 -18.47 -2.59 0.17
C GLU A 123 -17.08 -1.99 0.43
N LEU A 124 -16.28 -1.78 -0.61
CA LEU A 124 -14.95 -1.17 -0.53
C LEU A 124 -14.92 0.24 -1.13
N ALA A 125 -16.04 0.76 -1.65
CA ALA A 125 -16.07 2.04 -2.33
C ALA A 125 -15.54 3.19 -1.45
N GLU A 126 -15.92 3.23 -0.18
CA GLU A 126 -15.42 4.22 0.79
C GLU A 126 -13.93 4.04 1.09
N ALA A 127 -13.44 2.81 1.17
CA ALA A 127 -12.03 2.56 1.44
C ALA A 127 -11.12 3.01 0.29
N PHE A 128 -11.59 2.86 -0.96
CA PHE A 128 -10.85 3.26 -2.17
C PHE A 128 -11.11 4.71 -2.62
N SER A 129 -12.10 5.41 -2.04
CA SER A 129 -12.35 6.83 -2.35
C SER A 129 -11.42 7.79 -1.59
N ARG A 130 -10.65 7.26 -0.63
CA ARG A 130 -9.67 8.00 0.18
C ARG A 130 -8.27 7.39 0.03
N PRO A 131 -7.21 8.13 0.38
CA PRO A 131 -5.87 7.57 0.46
C PRO A 131 -5.83 6.34 1.40
N PRO A 132 -5.04 5.31 1.09
CA PRO A 132 -4.88 4.14 1.97
C PRO A 132 -4.43 4.53 3.38
N ARG A 133 -4.79 3.73 4.41
CA ARG A 133 -4.45 4.03 5.81
C ARG A 133 -2.95 4.31 6.01
N VAL A 134 -2.08 3.55 5.34
CA VAL A 134 -0.62 3.76 5.41
C VAL A 134 -0.21 5.15 4.93
N ALA A 135 -0.81 5.65 3.85
CA ALA A 135 -0.52 6.98 3.31
C ALA A 135 -1.05 8.08 4.25
N MET A 136 -2.25 7.91 4.79
CA MET A 136 -2.81 8.83 5.78
C MET A 136 -1.93 8.92 7.05
N MET A 137 -1.49 7.77 7.56
CA MET A 137 -0.62 7.68 8.74
C MET A 137 0.74 8.36 8.49
N GLN A 138 1.33 8.16 7.32
CA GLN A 138 2.59 8.80 6.95
C GLN A 138 2.43 10.31 6.78
N LEU A 139 1.33 10.76 6.16
CA LEU A 139 1.00 12.18 6.03
C LEU A 139 0.77 12.84 7.40
N GLU A 140 0.11 12.15 8.34
CA GLU A 140 -0.09 12.64 9.71
C GLU A 140 1.26 12.80 10.43
N ALA A 141 2.15 11.80 10.32
CA ALA A 141 3.49 11.89 10.89
C ALA A 141 4.32 13.02 10.29
N LEU A 142 4.25 13.22 8.97
CA LEU A 142 4.91 14.35 8.29
C LEU A 142 4.31 15.69 8.71
N SER A 143 2.99 15.79 8.83
CA SER A 143 2.31 17.00 9.29
C SER A 143 2.73 17.39 10.71
N ALA A 144 2.75 16.41 11.62
CA ALA A 144 3.20 16.63 12.99
C ALA A 144 4.69 17.02 13.08
N TYR A 145 5.52 16.60 12.12
CA TYR A 145 6.92 16.99 12.04
C TYR A 145 7.11 18.37 11.40
N LEU A 146 6.44 18.68 10.29
CA LEU A 146 6.74 19.84 9.45
C LEU A 146 5.94 21.10 9.80
N LEU A 147 4.68 20.98 10.21
CA LEU A 147 3.85 22.15 10.54
C LEU A 147 4.45 23.01 11.67
N PRO A 148 4.96 22.44 12.79
CA PRO A 148 5.61 23.24 13.84
C PRO A 148 6.93 23.88 13.38
N ARG A 149 7.46 23.48 12.23
CA ARG A 149 8.70 24.00 11.63
C ARG A 149 8.45 25.08 10.57
N GLY A 150 7.21 25.54 10.43
CA GLY A 150 6.85 26.66 9.54
C GLY A 150 6.39 26.25 8.13
N TYR A 151 6.30 24.96 7.83
CA TYR A 151 5.74 24.49 6.57
C TYR A 151 4.22 24.69 6.56
N SER A 152 3.68 25.13 5.43
CA SER A 152 2.26 25.19 5.14
C SER A 152 1.68 23.78 4.88
N PRO A 153 0.36 23.57 5.04
CA PRO A 153 -0.27 22.28 4.69
C PRO A 153 -0.04 21.85 3.24
N GLU A 154 0.09 22.80 2.31
CA GLU A 154 0.39 22.52 0.91
C GLU A 154 1.81 21.98 0.72
N GLU A 155 2.81 22.61 1.36
CA GLU A 155 4.20 22.12 1.35
C GLU A 155 4.33 20.75 2.03
N VAL A 156 3.54 20.48 3.09
CA VAL A 156 3.50 19.16 3.72
C VAL A 156 2.95 18.11 2.76
N ASN A 157 1.85 18.40 2.06
CA ASN A 157 1.27 17.48 1.07
C ASN A 157 2.24 17.22 -0.09
N MET A 158 2.91 18.26 -0.60
CA MET A 158 3.93 18.12 -1.63
C MET A 158 5.12 17.28 -1.14
N THR A 159 5.57 17.51 0.09
CA THR A 159 6.64 16.73 0.72
C THR A 159 6.26 15.27 0.87
N ALA A 160 5.02 14.99 1.28
CA ALA A 160 4.50 13.63 1.40
C ALA A 160 4.44 12.92 0.05
N ASP A 161 3.99 13.62 -1.00
CA ASP A 161 3.95 13.10 -2.37
C ASP A 161 5.35 12.79 -2.92
N ILE A 162 6.32 13.67 -2.71
CA ILE A 162 7.73 13.44 -3.09
C ILE A 162 8.30 12.23 -2.35
N CYS A 163 8.07 12.14 -1.04
CA CYS A 163 8.51 11.00 -0.22
C CYS A 163 7.92 9.68 -0.73
N ALA A 164 6.60 9.64 -0.94
CA ALA A 164 5.90 8.45 -1.41
C ALA A 164 6.34 8.05 -2.84
N SER A 165 6.45 9.02 -3.75
CA SER A 165 6.88 8.78 -5.13
C SER A 165 8.31 8.24 -5.19
N TYR A 166 9.22 8.81 -4.41
CA TYR A 166 10.60 8.33 -4.32
C TYR A 166 10.65 6.90 -3.75
N LEU A 167 9.93 6.65 -2.65
CA LEU A 167 9.85 5.35 -1.99
C LEU A 167 9.33 4.26 -2.93
N HIS A 168 8.16 4.46 -3.53
CA HIS A 168 7.56 3.49 -4.43
C HIS A 168 8.39 3.30 -5.71
N GLY A 169 9.00 4.37 -6.24
CA GLY A 169 9.95 4.27 -7.34
C GLY A 169 11.14 3.40 -7.00
N LYS A 170 11.76 3.61 -5.83
CA LYS A 170 12.89 2.80 -5.35
C LYS A 170 12.51 1.33 -5.13
N LEU A 171 11.36 1.06 -4.52
CA LEU A 171 10.86 -0.30 -4.35
C LEU A 171 10.59 -0.97 -5.69
N SER A 172 9.96 -0.27 -6.63
CA SER A 172 9.68 -0.80 -7.97
C SER A 172 10.96 -1.14 -8.73
N PHE A 173 11.97 -0.25 -8.72
CA PHE A 173 13.25 -0.53 -9.35
C PHE A 173 13.98 -1.70 -8.68
N TYR A 174 14.01 -1.75 -7.35
CA TYR A 174 14.65 -2.85 -6.63
C TYR A 174 13.99 -4.20 -6.92
N LEU A 175 12.66 -4.26 -6.84
CA LEU A 175 11.90 -5.51 -6.98
C LEU A 175 11.77 -6.02 -8.44
N HIS A 176 11.87 -5.13 -9.43
CA HIS A 176 11.58 -5.48 -10.82
C HIS A 176 12.73 -5.27 -11.81
N ARG A 177 13.82 -4.61 -11.40
CA ARG A 177 14.95 -4.28 -12.30
C ARG A 177 16.31 -4.73 -11.78
N ASP A 178 16.35 -5.52 -10.71
CA ASP A 178 17.59 -5.95 -10.04
C ASP A 178 18.54 -4.77 -9.79
N TYR A 179 17.95 -3.69 -9.27
CA TYR A 179 18.62 -2.40 -9.10
C TYR A 179 18.89 -2.12 -7.63
N GLY A 180 20.17 -2.09 -7.24
CA GLY A 180 20.63 -1.69 -5.91
C GLY A 180 21.62 -2.69 -5.29
N ASP A 181 22.17 -2.31 -4.13
CA ASP A 181 23.22 -3.07 -3.43
C ASP A 181 22.66 -3.92 -2.26
N GLY A 182 21.43 -4.44 -2.41
CA GLY A 182 20.73 -5.26 -1.42
C GLY A 182 19.81 -4.50 -0.44
N PRO A 183 19.11 -5.22 0.47
CA PRO A 183 18.06 -4.66 1.33
C PRO A 183 18.51 -3.52 2.23
N GLU A 184 19.67 -3.66 2.87
CA GLU A 184 20.18 -2.65 3.80
C GLU A 184 20.64 -1.38 3.08
N ALA A 185 21.23 -1.52 1.89
CA ALA A 185 21.59 -0.38 1.06
C ALA A 185 20.34 0.38 0.57
N LEU A 186 19.27 -0.33 0.21
CA LEU A 186 17.98 0.26 -0.14
C LEU A 186 17.40 1.07 1.01
N VAL A 187 17.31 0.48 2.21
CA VAL A 187 16.81 1.17 3.42
C VAL A 187 17.65 2.40 3.73
N SER A 188 18.98 2.27 3.73
CA SER A 188 19.90 3.39 3.96
C SER A 188 19.72 4.51 2.93
N THR A 189 19.54 4.16 1.66
CA THR A 189 19.29 5.14 0.58
C THR A 189 17.97 5.87 0.77
N ILE A 190 16.91 5.16 1.15
CA ILE A 190 15.59 5.75 1.44
C ILE A 190 15.68 6.68 2.66
N HIS A 191 16.38 6.26 3.72
CA HIS A 191 16.62 7.12 4.89
C HIS A 191 17.39 8.40 4.53
N ALA A 192 18.46 8.28 3.74
CA ALA A 192 19.22 9.42 3.29
C ALA A 192 18.35 10.38 2.47
N ALA A 193 17.55 9.85 1.53
CA ALA A 193 16.63 10.64 0.73
C ALA A 193 15.57 11.35 1.57
N TYR A 194 14.92 10.66 2.51
CA TYR A 194 13.96 11.28 3.44
C TYR A 194 14.62 12.38 4.27
N ARG A 195 15.85 12.16 4.77
CA ARG A 195 16.58 13.21 5.47
C ARG A 195 16.87 14.42 4.59
N SER A 196 17.20 14.22 3.31
CA SER A 196 17.43 15.31 2.35
C SER A 196 16.14 16.05 2.02
N ILE A 197 15.05 15.33 1.73
CA ILE A 197 13.73 15.92 1.41
C ILE A 197 13.19 16.74 2.59
N LEU A 198 13.28 16.20 3.80
CA LEU A 198 12.82 16.87 5.02
C LEU A 198 13.77 17.97 5.53
N ARG A 199 14.93 18.14 4.88
CA ARG A 199 15.91 19.21 5.10
C ARG A 199 16.05 20.11 3.88
N VAL A 200 15.04 20.18 3.01
CA VAL A 200 14.98 21.25 2.02
C VAL A 200 14.81 22.54 2.82
N ASP A 201 15.94 23.21 3.04
CA ASP A 201 16.05 24.51 3.67
C ASP A 201 15.09 25.46 2.96
N HIS A 202 13.93 25.71 3.57
CA HIS A 202 13.22 26.91 3.20
C HIS A 202 14.02 28.08 3.74
N GLU A 203 14.85 28.67 2.89
CA GLU A 203 14.90 30.13 2.86
C GLU A 203 13.47 30.61 2.54
N VAL A 204 12.60 30.62 3.55
CA VAL A 204 11.44 31.52 3.53
C VAL A 204 12.03 32.91 3.73
N THR A 205 12.58 33.50 2.67
CA THR A 205 12.58 34.96 2.55
C THR A 205 11.12 35.38 2.51
N HIS A 206 10.53 35.59 3.69
CA HIS A 206 9.50 36.59 3.82
C HIS A 206 10.18 37.92 3.52
N GLU A 207 10.20 38.31 2.24
CA GLU A 207 10.30 39.72 1.89
C GLU A 207 9.15 40.40 2.62
N ALA A 208 9.51 41.07 3.72
CA ALA A 208 8.66 42.01 4.39
C ALA A 208 8.27 43.07 3.38
N THR A 209 7.04 42.98 2.87
CA THR A 209 6.43 44.06 2.11
C THR A 209 6.39 45.28 3.04
N ARG A 210 7.17 46.29 2.68
CA ARG A 210 7.15 47.64 3.23
C ARG A 210 5.79 48.31 3.05
#